data_AF-M3EJR4-F1
#
_entry.id   AF-M3EJR4-F1
#
_cell.length_a   1.000
_cell.length_b   1.000
_cell.length_c   1.000
_cell.angle_alpha   90.00
_cell.angle_beta   90.00
_cell.angle_gamma   90.00
#
_symmetry.space_group_name_H-M   'P 1'
#
loop_
_entity.id
_entity.type
_entity.pdbx_description
1 polymer ?
#
loop_
_entity_poly.entity_id
_entity_poly.type
_entity_poly.pdbx_seq_one_letter_code
_entity_poly.pdbx_strand_id
1 'polypeptide(L)'
;MKPIDEIVENELNRFLDAVTNKFHSEMERGIRDVSTGIIAFITEDNGQSRNHVGIYEFTQCSRCKTYYSDHEKHNCKVNIQNA
;
A
#
# COMPACT_ATOMS: atom_id res chain seq x y z
N MET A 1 3.24 8.25 48.69
CA MET A 1 3.41 9.18 47.56
C MET A 1 4.32 8.47 46.57
N LYS A 2 3.92 8.28 45.31
CA LYS A 2 4.83 7.70 44.32
C LYS A 2 6.03 8.64 44.15
N PRO A 3 7.26 8.13 44.02
CA PRO A 3 8.41 8.95 43.66
C PRO A 3 8.11 9.73 42.38
N ILE A 4 8.59 10.97 42.28
CA ILE A 4 8.38 11.81 41.09
C ILE A 4 8.83 11.09 39.82
N ASP A 5 9.90 10.30 39.91
CA ASP A 5 10.44 9.51 38.81
C ASP A 5 9.43 8.49 38.25
N GLU A 6 8.70 7.78 39.11
CA GLU A 6 7.64 6.85 38.67
C GLU A 6 6.50 7.56 37.93
N ILE A 7 6.16 8.77 38.34
CA ILE A 7 5.11 9.56 37.69
C ILE A 7 5.58 10.02 36.32
N VAL A 8 6.82 10.48 36.22
CA VAL A 8 7.44 10.92 34.96
C VAL A 8 7.58 9.75 33.98
N GLU A 9 8.09 8.60 34.42
CA GLU A 9 8.22 7.41 33.58
C GLU A 9 6.85 6.93 33.05
N ASN A 10 5.84 6.89 33.92
CA ASN A 10 4.51 6.46 33.51
C ASN A 10 3.90 7.41 32.47
N GLU A 11 4.09 8.72 32.61
CA GLU A 11 3.56 9.69 31.64
C GLU A 11 4.35 9.67 30.32
N LEU A 12 5.67 9.47 30.38
CA LEU A 12 6.50 9.27 29.19
C LEU A 12 6.05 8.03 28.40
N ASN A 13 5.82 6.92 29.09
CA ASN A 13 5.33 5.68 28.46
C ASN A 13 3.98 5.89 27.78
N ARG A 14 3.03 6.55 28.46
CA ARG A 14 1.72 6.89 27.88
C ARG A 14 1.84 7.77 26.63
N PHE A 15 2.76 8.73 26.66
CA PHE A 15 3.02 9.59 25.50
C PHE A 15 3.59 8.78 24.33
N LEU A 16 4.59 7.93 24.58
CA LEU A 16 5.21 7.10 23.55
C LEU A 16 4.21 6.11 22.94
N ASP A 17 3.35 5.51 23.76
CA ASP A 17 2.29 4.63 23.29
C ASP A 17 1.31 5.39 22.38
N ALA A 18 0.88 6.60 22.79
CA ALA A 18 -0.02 7.42 21.99
C ALA A 18 0.58 7.81 20.63
N VAL A 19 1.87 8.19 20.62
CA VAL A 19 2.60 8.53 19.39
C VAL A 19 2.74 7.30 18.49
N THR A 20 3.13 6.16 19.05
CA THR A 20 3.34 4.91 18.29
C THR A 20 2.03 4.43 17.66
N ASN A 21 0.94 4.43 18.43
CA ASN A 21 -0.39 4.06 17.93
C ASN A 21 -0.86 4.99 16.81
N LYS A 22 -0.63 6.30 16.96
CA LYS A 22 -0.97 7.27 15.92
C LYS A 22 -0.16 7.06 14.65
N PHE A 23 1.15 6.83 14.79
CA PHE A 23 2.03 6.56 13.65
C PHE A 23 1.56 5.33 12.86
N HIS A 24 1.29 4.21 13.54
CA HIS A 24 0.80 3.00 12.88
C HIS A 24 -0.53 3.22 12.16
N SER A 25 -1.49 3.88 12.81
CA SER A 25 -2.80 4.16 12.21
C SER A 25 -2.69 5.04 10.95
N GLU A 26 -1.84 6.06 10.97
CA GLU A 26 -1.61 6.94 9.83
C GLU A 26 -0.87 6.23 8.69
N MET A 27 0.11 5.39 9.03
CA MET A 27 0.84 4.59 8.05
C MET A 27 -0.08 3.57 7.37
N GLU A 28 -0.90 2.84 8.12
CA GLU A 28 -1.88 1.89 7.58
C GLU A 28 -2.90 2.59 6.67
N ARG A 29 -3.37 3.78 7.07
CA ARG A 29 -4.26 4.60 6.25
C ARG A 29 -3.59 5.01 4.94
N GLY A 30 -2.35 5.52 5.01
CA GLY A 30 -1.59 5.92 3.81
C GLY A 30 -1.37 4.76 2.84
N ILE A 31 -1.02 3.57 3.35
CA ILE A 31 -0.88 2.36 2.53
C ILE A 31 -2.20 2.00 1.86
N ARG A 32 -3.31 2.03 2.61
CA ARG A 32 -4.64 1.74 2.08
C ARG A 32 -5.03 2.73 0.98
N ASP A 33 -4.85 4.03 1.21
CA ASP A 33 -5.23 5.08 0.26
C ASP A 33 -4.45 4.94 -1.07
N VAL A 34 -3.14 4.71 -0.99
CA VAL A 34 -2.31 4.44 -2.18
C VAL A 34 -2.75 3.15 -2.88
N SER A 35 -3.02 2.08 -2.12
CA SER A 35 -3.46 0.81 -2.69
C SER A 35 -4.82 0.95 -3.40
N THR A 36 -5.76 1.70 -2.83
CA THR A 36 -7.04 2.01 -3.46
C THR A 36 -6.84 2.80 -4.76
N GLY A 37 -5.93 3.77 -4.77
CA GLY A 37 -5.56 4.50 -5.98
C GLY A 37 -5.00 3.59 -7.09
N ILE A 38 -4.10 2.66 -6.73
CA ILE A 38 -3.55 1.67 -7.66
C ILE A 38 -4.64 0.73 -8.20
N ILE A 39 -5.52 0.23 -7.34
CA ILE A 39 -6.63 -0.65 -7.73
C ILE A 39 -7.56 0.09 -8.71
N ALA A 40 -7.96 1.32 -8.38
CA ALA A 40 -8.82 2.14 -9.23
C ALA A 40 -8.19 2.31 -10.62
N PHE A 41 -6.92 2.71 -10.68
CA PHE A 41 -6.16 2.86 -11.92
C PHE A 41 -6.14 1.57 -12.76
N ILE A 42 -5.83 0.42 -12.14
CA ILE A 42 -5.82 -0.88 -12.81
C ILE A 42 -7.22 -1.25 -13.34
N THR A 43 -8.27 -0.96 -12.60
CA THR A 43 -9.65 -1.31 -12.98
C THR A 43 -10.25 -0.39 -14.05
N GLU A 44 -9.83 0.87 -14.09
CA GLU A 44 -10.26 1.87 -15.09
C GLU A 44 -9.77 1.56 -16.51
N ASP A 45 -8.71 0.76 -16.66
CA ASP A 45 -8.19 0.31 -17.97
C ASP A 45 -9.19 -0.59 -18.76
N ASN A 46 -10.34 -0.92 -18.16
CA ASN A 46 -11.48 -1.58 -18.83
C ASN A 46 -12.52 -0.62 -19.46
N GLY A 47 -12.39 0.70 -19.30
CA GLY A 47 -13.33 1.67 -19.82
C GLY A 47 -12.73 3.08 -19.99
N GLN A 48 -12.55 3.49 -21.25
CA GLN A 48 -12.22 4.84 -21.72
C GLN A 48 -12.18 5.98 -20.67
N SER A 49 -10.97 6.43 -20.30
CA SER A 49 -10.55 7.84 -20.18
C SER A 49 -9.34 7.94 -19.26
N ARG A 50 -8.15 8.16 -19.85
CA ARG A 50 -6.90 8.38 -19.12
C ARG A 50 -6.91 9.73 -18.40
N ASN A 51 -7.32 9.73 -17.13
CA ASN A 51 -6.91 10.79 -16.22
C ASN A 51 -5.50 10.46 -15.72
N HIS A 52 -4.50 11.05 -16.38
CA HIS A 52 -3.09 10.99 -15.98
C HIS A 52 -2.89 11.70 -14.64
N VAL A 53 -3.22 11.04 -13.54
CA VAL A 53 -2.76 11.40 -12.20
C VAL A 53 -2.36 10.11 -11.48
N GLY A 54 -1.21 9.56 -11.85
CA GLY A 54 -0.70 8.36 -11.21
C GLY A 54 0.77 8.16 -11.49
N ILE A 55 1.58 8.18 -10.44
CA ILE A 55 3.05 8.00 -10.45
C ILE A 55 3.46 6.57 -10.86
N TYR A 56 2.49 5.68 -11.11
CA TYR A 56 2.72 4.25 -11.33
C TYR A 56 2.06 3.79 -12.64
N GLU A 57 2.89 3.35 -13.59
CA GLU A 57 2.46 2.71 -14.84
C GLU A 57 2.46 1.19 -14.65
N PHE A 58 1.27 0.58 -14.79
CA PHE A 58 1.08 -0.86 -14.68
C PHE A 58 0.61 -1.42 -16.03
N THR A 59 1.19 -2.54 -16.45
CA THR A 59 0.80 -3.27 -17.66
C THR A 59 0.14 -4.60 -17.29
N GLN A 60 -0.97 -4.97 -17.95
CA GLN A 60 -1.57 -6.29 -17.81
C GLN A 60 -0.85 -7.32 -18.70
N CYS A 61 -0.42 -8.44 -18.14
CA CYS A 61 0.05 -9.57 -18.94
C CYS A 61 -1.11 -10.15 -19.77
N SER A 62 -0.99 -10.13 -21.10
CA SER A 62 -2.02 -10.66 -22.00
C SER A 62 -2.34 -12.14 -21.78
N ARG A 63 -1.36 -12.91 -21.26
CA ARG A 63 -1.45 -14.36 -21.04
C ARG A 63 -2.04 -14.72 -19.68
N CYS A 64 -1.41 -14.30 -18.58
CA CYS A 64 -1.83 -14.68 -17.23
C CYS A 64 -2.78 -13.67 -16.57
N LYS A 65 -3.07 -12.55 -17.24
CA LYS A 65 -3.93 -11.45 -16.75
C LYS A 65 -3.45 -10.77 -15.46
N THR A 66 -2.27 -11.12 -14.95
CA THR A 66 -1.61 -10.45 -13.84
C THR A 66 -1.10 -9.07 -14.27
N TYR A 67 -1.34 -8.05 -13.45
CA TYR A 67 -0.76 -6.71 -13.61
C TYR A 67 0.63 -6.65 -12.98
N TYR A 68 1.54 -5.93 -13.62
CA TYR A 68 2.91 -5.71 -13.13
C TYR A 68 3.34 -4.27 -13.40
N SER A 69 4.25 -3.74 -12.59
CA SER A 69 4.85 -2.42 -12.81
C SER A 69 5.78 -2.46 -14.01
N ASP A 70 5.79 -1.40 -14.82
CA ASP A 70 6.67 -1.31 -16.00
C ASP A 70 8.18 -1.31 -15.64
N HIS A 71 8.51 -1.04 -14.38
CA HIS A 71 9.87 -1.12 -13.85
C HIS A 71 10.28 -2.54 -13.38
N GLU A 72 9.35 -3.49 -13.35
CA GLU A 72 9.59 -4.86 -12.89
C GLU A 72 9.53 -5.86 -14.05
N LYS A 73 10.46 -6.82 -14.06
CA LYS A 73 10.42 -7.92 -15.03
C LYS A 73 9.30 -8.90 -14.67
N HIS A 74 8.25 -8.96 -15.49
CA HIS A 74 7.18 -9.93 -15.34
C HIS A 74 7.58 -11.34 -15.80
N ASN A 75 7.50 -12.32 -14.89
CA ASN A 75 7.69 -13.74 -15.20
C ASN A 75 6.34 -14.47 -15.24
N CYS A 76 5.78 -14.66 -16.44
CA CYS A 76 4.50 -15.35 -16.64
C CYS A 76 4.62 -16.85 -16.32
N LYS A 77 3.95 -17.31 -15.24
CA LYS A 77 3.94 -18.73 -14.81
C LYS A 77 2.89 -19.61 -15.50
N VAL A 78 2.09 -19.05 -16.42
CA VAL A 78 1.14 -19.85 -17.20
C VAL A 78 1.92 -20.71 -18.19
N ASN A 79 2.03 -22.00 -17.89
CA ASN A 79 2.52 -23.01 -18.83
C ASN A 79 1.56 -23.07 -20.01
N ILE A 80 2.08 -22.87 -21.21
CA ILE A 80 1.35 -23.15 -22.44
C ILE A 80 1.20 -24.68 -22.52
N GLN A 81 0.06 -25.22 -22.11
CA GLN A 81 -0.40 -26.49 -22.66
C GLN A 81 -1.12 -26.13 -23.97
N ASN A 82 -0.37 -26.20 -25.07
CA ASN A 82 -0.93 -26.10 -26.41
C ASN A 82 -2.01 -27.18 -26.56
N ALA A 83 -3.20 -26.78 -26.99
CA ALA A 83 -4.20 -27.66 -27.60
C ALA A 83 -4.22 -27.37 -29.10
#